data_AF-A0AA46TV74-F1
#
_entry.id   AF-A0AA46TV74-F1
#
_cell.length_a   1.000
_cell.length_b   1.000
_cell.length_c   1.000
_cell.angle_alpha   90.00
_cell.angle_beta   90.00
_cell.angle_gamma   90.00
#
_symmetry.space_group_name_H-M   'P 1'
#
loop_
_entity.id
_entity.type
_entity.pdbx_description
1 polymer ?
#
loop_
_entity_poly.entity_id
_entity_poly.type
_entity_poly.pdbx_seq_one_letter_code
_entity_poly.pdbx_strand_id
1 'polypeptide(L)' 'MKILTTNLNKGGVRKTTFSHNFAEWLALNGNRCLVLDTDDSRNLTWTNVKFVDRKKC' A
#
# COMPACT_ATOMS: atom_id res chain seq x y z
N MET A 1 10.31 3.40 -13.97
CA MET A 1 9.03 3.29 -13.22
C MET A 1 8.62 1.83 -13.21
N LYS A 2 8.16 1.28 -12.08
CA LYS A 2 7.72 -0.12 -11.95
C LYS A 2 6.28 -0.14 -11.45
N ILE A 3 5.45 -1.04 -11.98
CA ILE A 3 4.06 -1.23 -11.57
C ILE A 3 3.96 -2.59 -10.88
N LEU A 4 3.34 -2.62 -9.70
CA LEU A 4 3.15 -3.83 -8.90
C LEU A 4 1.65 -3.95 -8.58
N THR A 5 1.10 -5.14 -8.78
CA THR A 5 -0.33 -5.40 -8.57
C THR A 5 -0.51 -6.53 -7.58
N THR A 6 -1.28 -6.28 -6.54
CA THR A 6 -1.63 -7.22 -5.49
C THR A 6 -3.09 -7.65 -5.66
N ASN A 7 -3.31 -8.72 -6.43
CA ASN A 7 -4.64 -9.27 -6.67
C ASN A 7 -4.72 -10.71 -6.16
N LEU A 8 -5.61 -10.95 -5.19
CA LEU A 8 -5.95 -12.29 -4.71
C LEU A 8 -7.47 -12.46 -4.73
N ASN A 9 -7.94 -13.52 -5.38
CA ASN A 9 -9.36 -13.85 -5.55
C ASN A 9 -9.98 -14.52 -4.30
N LYS A 10 -9.48 -14.19 -3.11
CA LYS A 10 -9.98 -14.66 -1.83
C LYS A 10 -10.05 -13.50 -0.84
N GLY A 11 -11.17 -13.39 -0.12
CA GLY A 11 -11.34 -12.45 0.99
C GLY A 11 -10.53 -12.87 2.23
N GLY A 12 -10.18 -11.92 3.10
CA GLY A 12 -9.56 -12.22 4.39
C GLY A 12 -8.08 -12.65 4.37
N VAL A 13 -7.43 -12.69 3.21
CA VAL A 13 -6.00 -13.04 3.05
C VAL A 13 -5.02 -11.92 3.41
N ARG A 14 -5.52 -10.80 3.93
CA ARG A 14 -4.72 -9.60 4.30
C ARG A 14 -3.97 -8.94 3.12
N LYS A 15 -4.48 -9.06 1.89
CA LYS A 15 -3.93 -8.41 0.68
C LYS A 15 -3.77 -6.90 0.84
N THR A 16 -4.75 -6.23 1.46
CA THR A 16 -4.71 -4.79 1.75
C THR A 16 -3.57 -4.45 2.72
N THR A 17 -3.44 -5.20 3.82
CA THR A 17 -2.36 -5.01 4.81
C THR A 17 -0.98 -5.24 4.20
N PHE A 18 -0.83 -6.27 3.36
CA PHE A 18 0.42 -6.52 2.65
C PHE A 18 0.77 -5.35 1.72
N SER A 19 -0.19 -4.89 0.91
CA SER A 19 -0.01 -3.78 -0.04
C SER A 19 0.45 -2.50 0.67
N HIS A 20 -0.19 -2.19 1.81
CA HIS A 20 0.19 -1.06 2.65
C HIS A 20 1.64 -1.17 3.16
N ASN A 21 1.96 -2.26 3.88
CA ASN A 21 3.25 -2.42 4.52
C ASN A 21 4.40 -2.52 3.51
N PHE A 22 4.14 -3.15 2.36
CA PHE A 22 5.13 -3.25 1.31
C PHE A 22 5.43 -1.90 0.67
N ALA A 23 4.40 -1.09 0.43
CA ALA A 23 4.58 0.28 -0.05
C ALA A 23 5.32 1.16 0.98
N GLU A 24 5.02 1.02 2.27
CA GLU A 24 5.73 1.71 3.35
C GLU A 24 7.21 1.31 3.39
N TRP A 25 7.51 0.01 3.32
CA TRP A 25 8.88 -0.47 3.26
C TRP A 25 9.63 0.06 2.03
N LEU A 26 9.00 0.08 0.85
CA LEU A 26 9.60 0.67 -0.35
C LEU A 26 9.91 2.16 -0.16
N ALA A 27 9.00 2.90 0.47
CA ALA A 27 9.21 4.32 0.80
C ALA A 27 10.37 4.52 1.78
N LEU A 28 10.49 3.70 2.82
CA LEU A 28 11.61 3.73 3.78
C LEU A 28 12.96 3.45 3.11
N ASN A 29 12.95 2.66 2.03
CA ASN A 29 14.12 2.39 1.20
C ASN A 29 14.38 3.45 0.11
N GLY A 30 13.75 4.63 0.21
CA GLY A 30 14.04 5.78 -0.65
C GLY A 30 13.26 5.80 -1.97
N ASN A 31 12.23 4.95 -2.13
CA ASN A 31 11.42 4.92 -3.34
C ASN A 31 10.20 5.84 -3.20
N ARG A 32 9.93 6.64 -4.23
CA ARG A 32 8.65 7.36 -4.34
C ARG A 32 7.57 6.37 -4.77
N CYS A 33 6.62 6.11 -3.88
CA CYS A 33 5.56 5.14 -4.10
C CYS A 33 4.21 5.84 -4.28
N LEU A 34 3.46 5.43 -5.31
CA LEU A 34 2.05 5.75 -5.47
C LEU A 34 1.26 4.48 -5.17
N VAL A 35 0.34 4.56 -4.21
CA VAL A 35 -0.52 3.44 -3.83
C VAL A 35 -1.93 3.74 -4.31
N LEU A 36 -2.51 2.81 -5.08
CA LEU A 36 -3.85 2.94 -5.65
C LEU A 36 -4.74 1.83 -5.09
N ASP A 37 -5.92 2.22 -4.60
CA ASP A 37 -6.94 1.31 -4.12
C ASP A 37 -8.05 1.18 -5.18
N THR A 38 -8.16 0.00 -5.78
CA THR A 38 -9.17 -0.30 -6.80
C THR A 38 -10.15 -1.37 -6.35
N ASP A 39 -10.12 -1.75 -5.06
CA ASP A 39 -11.07 -2.69 -4.46
C ASP A 39 -12.35 -1.91 -4.10
N ASP A 40 -13.54 -2.44 -4.43
CA ASP A 40 -14.83 -1.82 -4.10
C ASP A 40 -15.00 -1.64 -2.59
N SER A 41 -14.40 -2.52 -1.79
CA SER A 41 -14.40 -2.41 -0.33
C SER A 41 -13.55 -1.24 0.18
N ARG A 42 -12.64 -0.71 -0.64
CA ARG A 42 -11.79 0.46 -0.38
C ARG A 42 -11.03 0.39 0.94
N ASN A 43 -10.73 -0.83 1.39
CA ASN A 43 -10.16 -1.07 2.71
C ASN A 43 -8.82 -0.35 2.91
N LEU A 44 -8.05 -0.12 1.85
CA LEU A 44 -6.75 0.57 1.90
C LEU A 44 -6.93 2.07 2.11
N THR A 45 -7.97 2.64 1.51
CA THR A 45 -8.31 4.06 1.62
C THR A 45 -8.96 4.39 2.96
N TRP A 46 -9.85 3.53 3.45
CA TRP A 46 -10.58 3.74 4.71
C TRP A 46 -9.78 3.41 5.96
N THR A 47 -8.66 2.68 5.83
CA THR A 47 -7.82 2.45 7.00
C THR A 47 -7.26 3.79 7.47
N ASN A 48 -7.40 4.10 8.77
CA ASN A 48 -6.78 5.29 9.40
C ASN A 48 -5.24 5.23 9.44
N VAL A 49 -4.62 4.41 8.57
CA VAL A 49 -3.18 4.27 8.47
C VAL A 49 -2.70 5.36 7.53
N LYS A 50 -2.04 6.37 8.11
CA LYS A 50 -1.45 7.45 7.34
C LYS A 50 -0.10 7.00 6.82
N PHE A 51 0.12 7.10 5.51
CA PHE A 51 1.47 7.07 4.96
C PHE A 51 2.25 8.24 5.56
N VAL A 52 3.22 7.93 6.41
CA VAL A 52 4.06 8.97 7.02
C VAL A 52 5.07 9.39 5.95
N ASP A 53 4.94 10.61 5.44
CA ASP A 53 5.98 11.25 4.64
C ASP A 53 7.18 11.55 5.54
N ARG A 54 8.03 10.56 5.75
CA ARG A 54 9.33 10.75 6.38
C ARG A 54 10.30 11.20 5.30
N LYS A 55 10.28 12.49 4.98
CA LYS A 55 11.47 13.13 4.40
C LYS A 55 12.63 12.82 5.34
N LYS A 56 13.54 11.95 4.91
CA LYS A 56 14.84 11.79 5.57
C LYS A 56 15.52 13.17 5.51
N CYS A 57 15.56 13.86 6.64
CA CYS A 57 16.54 14.93 6.86
C CYS A 57 17.95 14.33 6.78
#